data_AF-A0A2V7K6M5-F1
#
_entry.id   AF-A0A2V7K6M5-F1
#
_cell.length_a   1.000
_cell.length_b   1.000
_cell.length_c   1.000
_cell.angle_alpha   90.00
_cell.angle_beta   90.00
_cell.angle_gamma   90.00
#
_symmetry.space_group_name_H-M   'P 1'
#
loop_
_entity.id
_entity.type
_entity.pdbx_description
1 polymer ?
#
loop_
_entity_poly.entity_id
_entity_poly.type
_entity_poly.pdbx_seq_one_letter_code
_entity_poly.pdbx_strand_id
1 'polypeptide(L)'
;MRPGSDPLLTPRASAGRAPRFASVVLPIPVPRTYTYQIPAELAGRVVPGARVVVPLQRRRVVGLVVGVDAPPPGPAVAAKAIVAAPDAAPALGPALLELGLWISRYYGTPVGLALRALLPGALWSIERPAGPAERAERVLVLAAALPSLLERERAFRRAPKRRVAYEALEALGGSAPLRHLVTQLKLSPATLDGLVRQGLARYTDVPRARDPFTGLSSPPPPELTADQRRVVEGILGTPVETPILLQGVTGSGKTLVYLDVLRSVVASGHGAILLVPEIALTPQTVARVRGVFGDQVAVLHSGLSDGERADAWRALHRGERRVAVGPRSAVFAPVQRLAAIVV
;
A
#
# COMPACT_ATOMS: atom_id res chain seq x y z
N MET A 1 -30.43 -14.92 65.95
CA MET A 1 -29.16 -14.42 65.38
C MET A 1 -28.52 -15.52 64.53
N ARG A 2 -28.50 -15.33 63.20
CA ARG A 2 -27.46 -15.86 62.30
C ARG A 2 -26.22 -14.92 62.42
N PRO A 3 -24.99 -15.25 61.95
CA PRO A 3 -24.66 -16.02 60.73
C PRO A 3 -23.52 -17.06 60.93
N GLY A 4 -23.22 -17.99 60.02
CA GLY A 4 -23.53 -18.12 58.61
C GLY A 4 -22.22 -18.47 57.90
N SER A 5 -22.06 -19.74 57.54
CA SER A 5 -20.96 -20.30 56.77
C SER A 5 -20.80 -19.61 55.42
N ASP A 6 -19.58 -19.18 55.12
CA ASP A 6 -19.16 -18.54 53.88
C ASP A 6 -18.99 -19.59 52.77
N PRO A 7 -19.81 -19.59 51.70
CA PRO A 7 -19.53 -20.38 50.51
C PRO A 7 -18.80 -19.50 49.50
N LEU A 8 -17.54 -19.84 49.27
CA LEU A 8 -16.78 -19.73 48.03
C LEU A 8 -17.43 -18.87 46.95
N LEU A 9 -16.84 -17.69 46.70
CA LEU A 9 -17.07 -16.87 45.50
C LEU A 9 -16.96 -17.75 44.24
N THR A 10 -18.10 -18.18 43.72
CA THR A 10 -18.23 -18.58 42.33
C THR A 10 -18.16 -17.32 41.47
N PRO A 11 -17.35 -17.26 40.41
CA PRO A 11 -17.43 -16.16 39.46
C PRO A 11 -18.83 -16.16 38.87
N ARG A 12 -19.57 -15.07 39.07
CA ARG A 12 -20.87 -14.87 38.41
C ARG A 12 -20.66 -15.00 36.90
N ALA A 13 -21.19 -16.08 36.32
CA ALA A 13 -21.34 -16.20 34.88
C ALA A 13 -22.11 -14.97 34.37
N SER A 14 -21.48 -14.20 33.47
CA SER A 14 -22.13 -13.07 32.83
C SER A 14 -23.41 -13.56 32.14
N ALA A 15 -24.54 -12.91 32.43
CA ALA A 15 -25.85 -13.21 31.86
C ALA A 15 -25.76 -13.41 30.33
N GLY A 16 -26.15 -14.62 29.90
CA GLY A 16 -25.85 -15.17 28.58
C GLY A 16 -26.61 -14.48 27.46
N ARG A 17 -25.91 -13.69 26.65
CA ARG A 17 -26.36 -13.30 25.31
C ARG A 17 -26.25 -14.54 24.41
N ALA A 18 -27.29 -14.82 23.62
CA ALA A 18 -27.27 -15.94 22.68
C ALA A 18 -26.02 -15.91 21.78
N PRO A 19 -25.41 -17.06 21.46
CA PRO A 19 -24.20 -17.10 20.65
C PRO A 19 -24.47 -16.47 19.28
N ARG A 20 -23.60 -15.52 18.89
CA ARG A 20 -23.66 -14.86 17.57
C ARG A 20 -22.72 -15.56 16.60
N PHE A 21 -23.09 -15.60 15.34
CA PHE A 21 -22.29 -16.23 14.28
C PHE A 21 -22.03 -15.26 13.13
N ALA A 22 -20.88 -15.42 12.47
CA ALA A 22 -20.51 -14.68 11.28
C ALA A 22 -20.39 -15.60 10.07
N SER A 23 -20.82 -15.10 8.91
CA SER A 23 -20.55 -15.68 7.61
C SER A 23 -19.20 -15.18 7.12
N VAL A 24 -18.22 -16.09 7.02
CA VAL A 24 -16.84 -15.79 6.64
C VAL A 24 -16.52 -16.43 5.31
N VAL A 25 -15.94 -15.66 4.39
CA VAL A 25 -15.36 -16.16 3.14
C VAL A 25 -13.87 -16.32 3.29
N LEU A 26 -13.34 -17.36 2.67
CA LEU A 26 -11.92 -17.72 2.73
C LEU A 26 -11.29 -17.58 1.35
N PRO A 27 -10.01 -17.16 1.24
CA PRO A 27 -9.34 -16.93 -0.04
C PRO A 27 -8.92 -18.24 -0.71
N ILE A 28 -9.88 -19.14 -0.92
CA ILE A 28 -9.75 -20.48 -1.50
C ILE A 28 -10.80 -20.64 -2.61
N PRO A 29 -10.59 -21.53 -3.59
CA PRO A 29 -11.49 -21.73 -4.73
C PRO A 29 -12.76 -22.52 -4.34
N VAL A 30 -13.51 -22.04 -3.35
CA VAL A 30 -14.75 -22.66 -2.88
C VAL A 30 -15.87 -21.62 -2.89
N PRO A 31 -16.97 -21.84 -3.64
CA PRO A 31 -18.05 -20.87 -3.79
C PRO A 31 -19.05 -20.92 -2.61
N ARG A 32 -18.56 -20.89 -1.36
CA ARG A 32 -19.41 -20.90 -0.16
C ARG A 32 -18.83 -20.05 0.97
N THR A 33 -19.70 -19.66 1.88
CA THR A 33 -19.32 -19.08 3.18
C THR A 33 -19.13 -20.17 4.23
N TYR A 34 -18.44 -19.82 5.30
CA TYR A 34 -18.21 -20.65 6.48
C TYR A 34 -18.75 -19.93 7.71
N THR A 35 -19.53 -20.64 8.53
CA THR A 35 -20.10 -20.10 9.76
C THR A 35 -19.12 -20.27 10.91
N TYR A 36 -18.78 -19.17 11.58
CA TYR A 36 -17.95 -19.17 12.78
C TYR A 36 -18.66 -18.46 13.94
N GLN A 37 -18.45 -18.92 15.16
CA GLN A 37 -18.94 -18.24 16.35
C GLN A 37 -18.14 -16.95 16.59
N ILE A 38 -18.82 -15.89 16.98
CA ILE A 38 -18.23 -14.58 17.32
C ILE A 38 -18.01 -14.55 18.84
N PRO A 39 -16.75 -14.55 19.34
CA PRO A 39 -16.47 -14.34 20.75
C PRO A 39 -16.94 -12.95 21.21
N ALA A 40 -17.37 -12.85 22.47
CA ALA A 40 -17.92 -11.61 23.01
C ALA A 40 -16.90 -10.45 22.94
N GLU A 41 -15.61 -10.75 23.12
CA GLU A 41 -14.51 -9.78 23.11
C GLU A 41 -14.25 -9.24 21.69
N LEU A 42 -14.62 -9.99 20.66
CA LEU A 42 -14.42 -9.62 19.25
C LEU A 42 -15.67 -9.02 18.61
N ALA A 43 -16.82 -9.01 19.30
CA ALA A 43 -18.11 -8.65 18.73
C ALA A 43 -18.15 -7.24 18.10
N GLY A 44 -17.38 -6.28 18.63
CA GLY A 44 -17.29 -4.93 18.06
C GLY A 44 -16.40 -4.81 16.82
N ARG A 45 -15.54 -5.80 16.54
CA ARG A 45 -14.59 -5.80 15.42
C ARG A 45 -14.99 -6.75 14.29
N VAL A 46 -15.85 -7.73 14.58
CA VAL A 46 -16.37 -8.69 13.60
C VAL A 46 -17.62 -8.09 12.95
N VAL A 47 -17.39 -7.31 11.90
CA VAL A 47 -18.43 -6.67 11.07
C VAL A 47 -18.18 -6.98 9.59
N PRO A 48 -19.17 -6.85 8.70
CA PRO A 48 -18.95 -7.03 7.26
C PRO A 48 -17.76 -6.21 6.74
N GLY A 49 -16.90 -6.85 5.94
CA GLY A 49 -15.65 -6.27 5.43
C GLY A 49 -14.45 -6.39 6.37
N ALA A 50 -14.64 -6.83 7.61
CA ALA A 50 -13.54 -7.07 8.54
C ALA A 50 -12.76 -8.34 8.18
N ARG A 51 -11.44 -8.27 8.30
CA ARG A 51 -10.61 -9.48 8.29
C ARG A 51 -10.73 -10.18 9.63
N VAL A 52 -10.72 -11.51 9.60
CA VAL A 52 -10.75 -12.37 10.77
C VAL A 52 -9.78 -13.52 10.60
N VAL A 53 -9.16 -13.97 11.68
CA VAL A 53 -8.34 -15.19 11.72
C VAL A 53 -9.23 -16.32 12.21
N VAL A 54 -9.35 -17.36 11.41
CA VAL A 54 -10.24 -18.49 11.71
C VAL A 54 -9.51 -19.83 11.54
N PRO A 55 -9.91 -20.88 12.28
CA PRO A 55 -9.38 -22.21 12.09
C PRO A 55 -9.96 -22.85 10.83
N LEU A 56 -9.09 -23.41 10.00
CA LEU A 56 -9.43 -24.22 8.83
C LEU A 56 -8.63 -25.52 8.89
N GLN A 57 -9.30 -26.63 9.21
CA GLN A 57 -8.67 -27.92 9.47
C GLN A 57 -7.53 -27.81 10.51
N ARG A 58 -6.28 -28.11 10.11
CA ARG A 58 -5.08 -28.10 10.98
C ARG A 58 -4.33 -26.76 11.00
N ARG A 59 -4.81 -25.74 10.28
CA ARG A 59 -4.15 -24.44 10.19
C ARG A 59 -5.09 -23.30 10.53
N ARG A 60 -4.52 -22.11 10.75
CA ARG A 60 -5.27 -20.85 10.82
C ARG A 60 -5.14 -20.15 9.48
N VAL A 61 -6.20 -19.44 9.07
CA VAL A 61 -6.21 -18.63 7.85
C VAL A 61 -6.88 -17.29 8.10
N VAL A 62 -6.54 -16.27 7.30
CA VAL A 62 -7.28 -15.02 7.25
C VAL A 62 -8.51 -15.20 6.34
N GLY A 63 -9.68 -14.82 6.82
CA GLY A 63 -10.93 -14.72 6.08
C GLY A 63 -11.51 -13.31 6.15
N LEU A 64 -12.55 -13.06 5.36
CA LEU A 64 -13.33 -11.82 5.41
C LEU A 64 -14.75 -12.12 5.88
N VAL A 65 -15.28 -11.28 6.75
CA VAL A 65 -16.69 -11.34 7.16
C VAL A 65 -17.52 -10.73 6.04
N VAL A 66 -18.52 -11.46 5.54
CA VAL A 66 -19.48 -10.96 4.54
C VAL A 66 -20.87 -10.73 5.14
N GLY A 67 -21.13 -11.29 6.33
CA GLY A 67 -22.37 -11.09 7.06
C GLY A 67 -22.20 -11.45 8.53
N VAL A 68 -22.99 -10.80 9.37
CA VAL A 68 -23.13 -11.11 10.80
C VAL A 68 -24.53 -11.67 11.04
N ASP A 69 -24.71 -12.31 12.20
CA ASP A 69 -25.96 -12.95 12.60
C ASP A 69 -26.37 -14.09 11.65
N ALA A 70 -25.36 -14.85 11.20
CA ALA A 70 -25.56 -16.08 10.45
C ALA A 70 -26.36 -17.10 11.28
N PRO A 71 -27.17 -17.96 10.65
CA PRO A 71 -27.82 -19.04 11.36
C PRO A 71 -26.77 -19.96 12.00
N PRO A 72 -27.07 -20.54 13.18
CA PRO A 72 -26.17 -21.54 13.77
C PRO A 72 -25.98 -22.69 12.77
N PRO A 73 -24.79 -23.32 12.75
CA PRO A 73 -24.61 -24.53 11.95
C PRO A 73 -25.61 -25.62 12.37
N GLY A 74 -25.90 -26.54 11.45
CA GLY A 74 -26.82 -27.64 11.72
C GLY A 74 -26.40 -28.47 12.93
N PRO A 75 -27.34 -29.21 13.56
CA PRO A 75 -27.15 -29.85 14.88
C PRO A 75 -25.98 -30.84 14.97
N ALA A 76 -25.49 -31.34 13.83
CA ALA A 76 -24.35 -32.27 13.76
C ALA A 76 -22.96 -31.57 13.70
N VAL A 77 -22.90 -30.23 13.62
CA VAL A 77 -21.65 -29.49 13.39
C VAL A 77 -21.51 -28.37 14.40
N ALA A 78 -20.53 -28.47 15.31
CA ALA A 78 -20.18 -27.37 16.19
C ALA A 78 -19.42 -26.28 15.43
N ALA A 79 -19.87 -25.02 15.54
CA ALA A 79 -19.14 -23.87 15.01
C ALA A 79 -17.82 -23.71 15.76
N LYS A 80 -16.72 -23.56 15.03
CA LYS A 80 -15.46 -23.09 15.63
C LYS A 80 -15.55 -21.58 15.89
N ALA A 81 -14.85 -21.10 16.91
CA ALA A 81 -14.76 -19.67 17.21
C ALA A 81 -13.78 -18.95 16.27
N ILE A 82 -14.05 -17.67 16.01
CA ILE A 82 -13.08 -16.74 15.43
C ILE A 82 -11.91 -16.56 16.43
N VAL A 83 -10.68 -16.66 15.94
CA VAL A 83 -9.46 -16.60 16.78
C VAL A 83 -9.04 -15.15 17.02
N ALA A 84 -9.14 -14.30 16.00
CA ALA A 84 -8.77 -12.89 16.10
C ALA A 84 -9.46 -12.05 15.02
N ALA A 85 -9.58 -10.75 15.27
CA ALA A 85 -9.88 -9.74 14.25
C ALA A 85 -8.69 -8.77 14.21
N PRO A 86 -7.79 -8.81 13.22
CA PRO A 86 -6.54 -8.04 13.26
C PRO A 86 -6.73 -6.53 13.09
N ASP A 87 -7.81 -6.08 12.46
CA ASP A 87 -8.01 -4.66 12.12
C ASP A 87 -8.92 -3.93 13.12
N ALA A 88 -8.67 -2.65 13.34
CA ALA A 88 -9.52 -1.81 14.19
C ALA A 88 -10.81 -1.38 13.47
N ALA A 89 -10.75 -1.29 12.14
CA ALA A 89 -11.86 -0.96 11.24
C ALA A 89 -11.94 -2.03 10.13
N PRO A 90 -13.09 -2.21 9.46
CA PRO A 90 -13.21 -3.19 8.38
C PRO A 90 -12.25 -2.86 7.24
N ALA A 91 -11.49 -3.86 6.78
CA ALA A 91 -10.52 -3.67 5.70
C ALA A 91 -11.20 -3.27 4.39
N LEU A 92 -12.39 -3.80 4.12
CA LEU A 92 -13.23 -3.37 3.00
C LEU A 92 -14.40 -2.56 3.53
N GLY A 93 -14.52 -1.31 3.08
CA GLY A 93 -15.73 -0.52 3.30
C GLY A 93 -16.93 -1.11 2.55
N PRO A 94 -18.17 -0.67 2.85
CA PRO A 94 -19.39 -1.22 2.26
C PRO A 94 -19.37 -1.27 0.73
N ALA A 95 -18.97 -0.18 0.07
CA ALA A 95 -18.92 -0.10 -1.40
C ALA A 95 -17.91 -1.08 -2.02
N LEU A 96 -16.72 -1.24 -1.42
CA LEU A 96 -15.72 -2.20 -1.92
C LEU A 96 -16.16 -3.65 -1.67
N LEU A 97 -16.79 -3.92 -0.53
CA LEU A 97 -17.35 -5.24 -0.25
C LEU A 97 -18.44 -5.58 -1.27
N GLU A 98 -19.38 -4.66 -1.51
CA GLU A 98 -20.44 -4.80 -2.52
C GLU A 98 -19.85 -5.01 -3.92
N LEU A 99 -18.86 -4.21 -4.32
CA LEU A 99 -18.15 -4.37 -5.58
C LEU A 99 -17.54 -5.78 -5.71
N GLY A 100 -16.86 -6.28 -4.67
CA GLY A 100 -16.28 -7.61 -4.67
C GLY A 100 -17.32 -8.74 -4.76
N LEU A 101 -18.47 -8.57 -4.09
CA LEU A 101 -19.61 -9.49 -4.20
C LEU A 101 -20.23 -9.43 -5.62
N TRP A 102 -20.35 -8.24 -6.20
CA TRP A 102 -20.82 -8.06 -7.58
C TRP A 102 -19.86 -8.69 -8.58
N ILE A 103 -18.54 -8.50 -8.45
CA ILE A 103 -17.51 -9.14 -9.29
C ILE A 103 -17.67 -10.66 -9.25
N SER A 104 -17.86 -11.24 -8.06
CA SER A 104 -18.07 -12.68 -7.89
C SER A 104 -19.30 -13.17 -8.67
N ARG A 105 -20.43 -12.48 -8.55
CA ARG A 105 -21.68 -12.84 -9.25
C ARG A 105 -21.57 -12.65 -10.76
N TYR A 106 -21.03 -11.51 -11.20
CA TYR A 106 -20.98 -11.15 -12.61
C TYR A 106 -20.00 -12.02 -13.40
N TYR A 107 -18.82 -12.30 -12.85
CA TYR A 107 -17.77 -13.08 -13.51
C TYR A 107 -17.77 -14.57 -13.13
N GLY A 108 -18.72 -15.03 -12.29
CA GLY A 108 -18.84 -16.44 -11.90
C GLY A 108 -17.64 -17.00 -11.11
N THR A 109 -16.91 -16.15 -10.39
CA THR A 109 -15.72 -16.55 -9.62
C THR A 109 -16.06 -16.76 -8.13
N PRO A 110 -15.43 -17.70 -7.41
CA PRO A 110 -15.63 -17.84 -5.98
C PRO A 110 -15.43 -16.53 -5.22
N VAL A 111 -16.40 -16.17 -4.37
CA VAL A 111 -16.41 -14.89 -3.63
C VAL A 111 -15.13 -14.62 -2.85
N GLY A 112 -14.54 -15.67 -2.27
CA GLY A 112 -13.26 -15.58 -1.56
C GLY A 112 -12.09 -15.17 -2.45
N LEU A 113 -12.08 -15.59 -3.73
CA LEU A 113 -11.06 -15.20 -4.71
C LEU A 113 -11.31 -13.80 -5.26
N ALA A 114 -12.57 -13.43 -5.49
CA ALA A 114 -12.93 -12.06 -5.87
C ALA A 114 -12.44 -11.06 -4.81
N LEU A 115 -12.83 -11.26 -3.54
CA LEU A 115 -12.43 -10.36 -2.46
C LEU A 115 -10.93 -10.41 -2.15
N ARG A 116 -10.25 -11.53 -2.45
CA ARG A 116 -8.78 -11.60 -2.38
C ARG A 116 -8.12 -10.57 -3.29
N ALA A 117 -8.67 -10.31 -4.46
CA ALA A 117 -8.11 -9.36 -5.43
C ALA A 117 -8.20 -7.90 -4.97
N LEU A 118 -9.10 -7.58 -4.04
CA LEU A 118 -9.32 -6.22 -3.53
C LEU A 118 -8.33 -5.81 -2.42
N LEU A 119 -7.56 -6.75 -1.87
CA LEU A 119 -6.63 -6.50 -0.77
C LEU A 119 -5.20 -6.89 -1.16
N PRO A 120 -4.17 -6.14 -0.72
CA PRO A 120 -2.77 -6.55 -0.84
C PRO A 120 -2.53 -7.96 -0.27
N GLY A 121 -1.68 -8.75 -0.92
CA GLY A 121 -1.35 -10.12 -0.52
C GLY A 121 -0.87 -10.22 0.93
N ALA A 122 -0.10 -9.23 1.38
CA ALA A 122 0.35 -9.07 2.76
C ALA A 122 -0.78 -9.03 3.81
N LEU A 123 -1.99 -8.60 3.45
CA LEU A 123 -3.16 -8.60 4.34
C LEU A 123 -3.86 -9.97 4.42
N TRP A 124 -3.44 -10.96 3.63
CA TRP A 124 -3.95 -12.34 3.73
C TRP A 124 -3.06 -13.24 4.58
N SER A 125 -1.96 -12.69 5.11
CA SER A 125 -1.07 -13.38 6.05
C SER A 125 -1.48 -13.14 7.50
N ILE A 126 -1.36 -14.18 8.33
CA ILE A 126 -1.54 -14.09 9.79
C ILE A 126 -0.30 -13.48 10.42
N GLU A 127 0.87 -13.85 9.89
CA GLU A 127 2.12 -13.19 10.23
C GLU A 127 2.11 -11.81 9.61
N ARG A 128 2.50 -10.79 10.38
CA ARG A 128 2.87 -9.52 9.74
C ARG A 128 3.94 -9.89 8.73
N PRO A 129 3.73 -9.66 7.42
CA PRO A 129 4.81 -9.86 6.48
C PRO A 129 5.96 -9.02 7.01
N ALA A 130 7.11 -9.67 7.22
CA ALA A 130 8.34 -8.93 7.23
C ALA A 130 8.32 -8.21 5.89
N GLY A 131 8.04 -6.91 5.90
CA GLY A 131 8.47 -6.08 4.78
C GLY A 131 9.97 -6.29 4.62
N PRO A 132 10.61 -5.74 3.57
CA PRO A 132 12.03 -5.45 3.73
C PRO A 132 12.12 -4.55 5.00
N ALA A 133 12.46 -5.15 6.15
CA ALA A 133 12.66 -4.47 7.42
C ALA A 133 13.54 -3.29 7.09
N GLU A 134 13.05 -2.05 7.27
CA GLU A 134 13.66 -0.78 6.83
C GLU A 134 15.08 -1.05 6.37
N ARG A 135 15.22 -1.50 5.10
CA ARG A 135 16.50 -2.11 4.73
C ARG A 135 17.39 -0.91 4.63
N ALA A 136 18.19 -0.71 5.67
CA ALA A 136 19.46 -0.05 5.63
C ALA A 136 20.07 -0.40 4.28
N GLU A 137 19.95 0.53 3.35
CA GLU A 137 20.61 0.38 2.08
C GLU A 137 22.05 0.71 2.38
N ARG A 138 22.93 -0.28 2.22
CA ARG A 138 24.35 -0.05 2.43
C ARG A 138 24.85 0.83 1.29
N VAL A 139 25.20 2.06 1.62
CA VAL A 139 25.69 3.09 0.70
C VAL A 139 27.19 3.25 0.94
N LEU A 140 27.95 3.45 -0.12
CA LEU A 140 29.33 3.91 -0.03
C LEU A 140 29.33 5.43 -0.17
N VAL A 141 29.96 6.14 0.76
CA VAL A 141 30.03 7.61 0.78
C VAL A 141 31.49 8.03 0.81
N LEU A 142 31.87 9.03 0.00
CA LEU A 142 33.20 9.63 0.07
C LEU A 142 33.41 10.30 1.42
N ALA A 143 34.52 9.97 2.08
CA ALA A 143 34.89 10.49 3.37
C ALA A 143 35.96 11.59 3.26
N ALA A 144 36.74 11.58 2.18
CA ALA A 144 37.75 12.59 1.88
C ALA A 144 37.79 12.88 0.38
N ALA A 145 37.94 14.16 0.03
CA ALA A 145 38.08 14.61 -1.34
C ALA A 145 39.56 14.66 -1.76
N LEU A 146 39.83 14.31 -3.01
CA LEU A 146 41.11 14.47 -3.69
C LEU A 146 40.92 15.51 -4.81
N PRO A 147 41.01 16.82 -4.51
CA PRO A 147 40.62 17.88 -5.43
C PRO A 147 41.58 18.02 -6.62
N SER A 148 42.86 17.67 -6.48
CA SER A 148 43.84 17.81 -7.56
C SER A 148 44.15 16.49 -8.28
N LEU A 149 44.47 16.59 -9.57
CA LEU A 149 44.94 15.43 -10.35
C LEU A 149 46.23 14.82 -9.78
N LEU A 150 47.10 15.65 -9.19
CA LEU A 150 48.35 15.19 -8.59
C LEU A 150 48.11 14.35 -7.33
N GLU A 151 47.13 14.71 -6.50
CA GLU A 151 46.76 13.92 -5.32
C GLU A 151 46.13 12.58 -5.72
N ARG A 152 45.26 12.58 -6.75
CA ARG A 152 44.69 11.36 -7.31
C ARG A 152 45.76 10.43 -7.87
N GLU A 153 46.73 10.99 -8.60
CA GLU A 153 47.85 10.23 -9.16
C GLU A 153 48.71 9.62 -8.05
N ARG A 154 48.99 10.37 -6.97
CA ARG A 154 49.73 9.84 -5.81
C ARG A 154 48.94 8.76 -5.06
N ALA A 155 47.66 8.96 -4.83
CA ALA A 155 46.79 8.05 -4.07
C ALA A 155 46.51 6.73 -4.80
N PHE A 156 46.43 6.77 -6.14
CA PHE A 156 46.02 5.63 -6.96
C PHE A 156 47.07 5.11 -7.94
N ARG A 157 48.33 5.58 -7.84
CA ARG A 157 49.47 5.18 -8.72
C ARG A 157 49.53 3.68 -9.02
N ARG A 158 49.32 2.83 -8.00
CA ARG A 158 49.38 1.36 -8.10
C ARG A 158 48.01 0.68 -8.14
N ALA A 159 46.93 1.43 -8.30
CA ALA A 159 45.57 0.91 -8.24
C ALA A 159 44.60 1.69 -9.14
N PRO A 160 44.74 1.61 -10.48
CA PRO A 160 43.91 2.34 -11.44
C PRO A 160 42.42 2.01 -11.31
N LYS A 161 42.06 0.77 -10.96
CA LYS A 161 40.65 0.38 -10.74
C LYS A 161 40.02 1.10 -9.53
N ARG A 162 40.80 1.44 -8.50
CA ARG A 162 40.32 2.23 -7.35
C ARG A 162 40.10 3.69 -7.73
N ARG A 163 40.96 4.25 -8.59
CA ARG A 163 40.75 5.59 -9.15
C ARG A 163 39.41 5.70 -9.87
N VAL A 164 39.13 4.72 -10.75
CA VAL A 164 37.84 4.65 -11.47
C VAL A 164 36.65 4.58 -10.51
N ALA A 165 36.74 3.77 -9.44
CA ALA A 165 35.69 3.69 -8.44
C ALA A 165 35.50 5.00 -7.65
N TYR A 166 36.59 5.70 -7.31
CA TYR A 166 36.55 7.00 -6.64
C TYR A 166 35.91 8.07 -7.54
N GLU A 167 36.35 8.17 -8.80
CA GLU A 167 35.83 9.14 -9.77
C GLU A 167 34.37 8.86 -10.13
N ALA A 168 33.97 7.59 -10.26
CA ALA A 168 32.57 7.21 -10.48
C ALA A 168 31.69 7.60 -9.29
N LEU A 169 32.17 7.40 -8.05
CA LEU A 169 31.43 7.79 -6.86
C LEU A 169 31.32 9.33 -6.72
N GLU A 170 32.38 10.05 -7.08
CA GLU A 170 32.40 11.53 -7.13
C GLU A 170 31.41 12.07 -8.17
N ALA A 171 31.39 11.49 -9.37
CA ALA A 171 30.45 11.86 -10.44
C ALA A 171 28.98 11.59 -10.07
N LEU A 172 28.72 10.64 -9.18
CA LEU A 172 27.38 10.34 -8.63
C LEU A 172 27.00 11.25 -7.44
N GLY A 173 27.76 12.32 -7.19
CA GLY A 173 27.48 13.25 -6.09
C GLY A 173 28.07 12.80 -4.74
N GLY A 174 29.08 11.94 -4.77
CA GLY A 174 29.86 11.55 -3.59
C GLY A 174 29.25 10.42 -2.75
N SER A 175 28.09 9.88 -3.13
CA SER A 175 27.53 8.69 -2.50
C SER A 175 26.71 7.86 -3.48
N ALA A 176 26.72 6.54 -3.32
CA ALA A 176 25.93 5.65 -4.15
C ALA A 176 25.62 4.31 -3.46
N PRO A 177 24.44 3.72 -3.74
CA PRO A 177 24.12 2.37 -3.33
C PRO A 177 25.18 1.33 -3.68
N LEU A 178 25.56 0.48 -2.72
CA LEU A 178 26.51 -0.61 -2.97
C LEU A 178 26.02 -1.54 -4.09
N ARG A 179 24.70 -1.81 -4.14
CA ARG A 179 24.10 -2.59 -5.22
C ARG A 179 24.36 -1.96 -6.59
N HIS A 180 24.24 -0.64 -6.71
CA HIS A 180 24.41 0.07 -7.98
C HIS A 180 25.88 0.02 -8.44
N LEU A 181 26.81 0.28 -7.52
CA LEU A 181 28.25 0.20 -7.79
C LEU A 181 28.69 -1.19 -8.27
N VAL A 182 28.18 -2.26 -7.64
CA VAL A 182 28.58 -3.64 -7.97
C VAL A 182 27.88 -4.16 -9.21
N THR A 183 26.57 -3.94 -9.34
CA THR A 183 25.77 -4.57 -10.42
C THR A 183 25.72 -3.76 -11.70
N GLN A 184 25.57 -2.45 -11.60
CA GLN A 184 25.42 -1.57 -12.77
C GLN A 184 26.80 -1.10 -13.26
N LEU A 185 27.65 -0.64 -12.34
CA LEU A 185 28.99 -0.15 -12.69
C LEU A 185 30.06 -1.25 -12.69
N LYS A 186 29.68 -2.50 -12.35
CA LYS A 186 30.56 -3.68 -12.34
C LYS A 186 31.84 -3.48 -11.52
N LEU A 187 31.80 -2.64 -10.48
CA LEU A 187 32.92 -2.42 -9.57
C LEU A 187 33.01 -3.57 -8.58
N SER A 188 34.20 -4.15 -8.41
CA SER A 188 34.36 -5.28 -7.50
C SER A 188 34.31 -4.81 -6.03
N PRO A 189 33.71 -5.60 -5.12
CA PRO A 189 33.70 -5.29 -3.68
C PRO A 189 35.09 -5.00 -3.12
N ALA A 190 36.11 -5.77 -3.54
CA ALA A 190 37.50 -5.57 -3.12
C ALA A 190 38.07 -4.18 -3.49
N THR A 191 37.59 -3.59 -4.60
CA THR A 191 37.98 -2.24 -5.03
C THR A 191 37.35 -1.18 -4.11
N LEU A 192 36.06 -1.36 -3.79
CA LEU A 192 35.30 -0.49 -2.89
C LEU A 192 35.85 -0.54 -1.45
N ASP A 193 36.12 -1.74 -0.93
CA ASP A 193 36.78 -1.94 0.37
C ASP A 193 38.20 -1.36 0.41
N GLY A 194 38.86 -1.31 -0.75
CA GLY A 194 40.16 -0.67 -0.90
C GLY A 194 40.10 0.84 -0.71
N LEU A 195 39.02 1.52 -1.12
CA LEU A 195 38.79 2.94 -0.86
C LEU A 195 38.49 3.19 0.63
N VAL A 196 37.72 2.30 1.25
CA VAL A 196 37.41 2.39 2.68
C VAL A 196 38.66 2.24 3.54
N ARG A 197 39.52 1.26 3.23
CA ARG A 197 40.80 1.07 3.93
C ARG A 197 41.78 2.24 3.76
N GLN A 198 41.69 2.98 2.65
CA GLN A 198 42.49 4.19 2.42
C GLN A 198 41.90 5.44 3.11
N GLY A 199 40.75 5.32 3.80
CA GLY A 199 40.08 6.45 4.44
C GLY A 199 39.39 7.40 3.46
N LEU A 200 39.31 7.05 2.17
CA LEU A 200 38.71 7.89 1.14
C LEU A 200 37.19 7.71 1.05
N ALA A 201 36.66 6.61 1.56
CA ALA A 201 35.23 6.33 1.60
C ALA A 201 34.85 5.60 2.90
N ARG A 202 33.56 5.54 3.20
CA ARG A 202 33.01 4.74 4.30
C ARG A 202 31.68 4.11 3.90
N TYR A 203 31.40 2.93 4.46
CA TYR A 203 30.07 2.36 4.38
C TYR A 203 29.17 3.03 5.41
N THR A 204 27.97 3.41 4.98
CA THR A 204 26.91 3.84 5.86
C THR A 204 25.63 3.12 5.48
N ASP A 205 24.84 2.82 6.49
CA ASP A 205 23.51 2.30 6.31
C ASP A 205 22.55 3.48 6.29
N VAL A 206 21.90 3.71 5.14
CA VAL A 206 20.88 4.76 5.01
C VAL A 206 19.51 4.10 5.07
N PRO A 207 18.56 4.61 5.88
CA PRO A 207 17.20 4.11 5.86
C PRO A 207 16.66 4.26 4.44
N ARG A 208 16.38 3.16 3.76
CA ARG A 208 15.70 3.23 2.47
C ARG A 208 14.29 3.73 2.74
N ALA A 209 13.94 4.90 2.21
CA ALA A 209 12.58 5.43 2.30
C ALA A 209 11.62 4.34 1.82
N ARG A 210 10.58 4.03 2.62
CA ARG A 210 9.56 3.03 2.26
C ARG A 210 8.78 3.41 1.01
N ASP A 211 8.84 4.67 0.64
CA ASP A 211 8.29 5.18 -0.60
C ASP A 211 9.45 5.45 -1.57
N PRO A 212 9.59 4.65 -2.65
CA PRO A 212 10.69 4.80 -3.60
C PRO A 212 10.63 6.10 -4.41
N PHE A 213 9.59 6.91 -4.20
CA PHE A 213 9.35 8.17 -4.91
C PHE A 213 9.48 9.41 -4.02
N THR A 214 9.89 9.28 -2.75
CA THR A 214 10.16 10.43 -1.87
C THR A 214 11.28 11.31 -2.47
N GLY A 215 11.04 12.63 -2.56
CA GLY A 215 12.03 13.60 -3.03
C GLY A 215 12.05 13.86 -4.55
N LEU A 216 11.16 13.24 -5.34
CA LEU A 216 10.96 13.61 -6.75
C LEU A 216 10.24 14.97 -6.83
N SER A 217 10.95 16.01 -7.25
CA SER A 217 10.39 17.33 -7.57
C SER A 217 10.11 17.42 -9.08
N SER A 218 8.98 18.02 -9.45
CA SER A 218 8.63 18.32 -10.85
C SER A 218 8.34 19.82 -10.95
N PRO A 219 8.68 20.48 -12.08
CA PRO A 219 8.30 21.86 -12.31
C PRO A 219 6.77 22.04 -12.17
N PRO A 220 6.31 23.23 -11.75
CA PRO A 220 4.89 23.49 -11.56
C PRO A 220 4.12 23.21 -12.85
N PRO A 221 2.90 22.65 -12.77
CA PRO A 221 2.11 22.37 -13.95
C PRO A 221 1.83 23.68 -14.72
N PRO A 222 1.82 23.64 -16.07
CA PRO A 222 1.44 24.80 -16.87
C PRO A 222 -0.01 25.24 -16.60
N GLU A 223 -0.29 26.53 -16.83
CA GLU A 223 -1.62 27.09 -16.65
C GLU A 223 -2.64 26.52 -17.66
N LEU A 224 -3.89 26.41 -17.21
CA LEU A 224 -4.99 25.96 -18.06
C LEU A 224 -5.41 27.03 -19.06
N THR A 225 -5.69 26.59 -20.30
CA THR A 225 -6.35 27.42 -21.30
C THR A 225 -7.79 27.78 -20.86
N ALA A 226 -8.39 28.79 -21.50
CA ALA A 226 -9.78 29.16 -21.24
C ALA A 226 -10.76 27.99 -21.49
N ASP A 227 -10.52 27.21 -22.55
CA ASP A 227 -11.31 26.00 -22.85
C ASP A 227 -11.16 24.94 -21.77
N GLN A 228 -9.94 24.67 -21.33
CA GLN A 228 -9.68 23.70 -20.28
C GLN A 228 -10.32 24.13 -18.95
N ARG A 229 -10.29 25.41 -18.59
CA ARG A 229 -10.97 25.93 -17.39
C ARG A 229 -12.47 25.71 -17.45
N ARG A 230 -13.13 26.04 -18.57
CA ARG A 230 -14.57 25.78 -18.77
C ARG A 230 -14.91 24.30 -18.64
N VAL A 231 -14.05 23.42 -19.16
CA VAL A 231 -14.22 21.97 -19.01
C VAL A 231 -14.09 21.55 -17.55
N VAL A 232 -13.09 22.04 -16.82
CA VAL A 232 -12.92 21.74 -15.39
C VAL A 232 -14.13 22.20 -14.59
N GLU A 233 -14.59 23.43 -14.79
CA GLU A 233 -15.78 23.98 -14.12
C GLU A 233 -17.03 23.15 -14.42
N GLY A 234 -17.23 22.76 -15.68
CA GLY A 234 -18.34 21.88 -16.09
C GLY A 234 -18.29 20.51 -15.41
N ILE A 235 -17.09 19.90 -15.30
CA ILE A 235 -16.91 18.63 -14.59
C ILE A 235 -17.22 18.79 -13.11
N LEU A 236 -16.70 19.83 -12.45
CA LEU A 236 -16.92 20.07 -11.01
C LEU A 236 -18.36 20.45 -10.67
N GLY A 237 -19.10 21.03 -11.61
CA GLY A 237 -20.53 21.33 -11.47
C GLY A 237 -21.45 20.13 -11.75
N THR A 238 -20.91 19.01 -12.23
CA THR A 238 -21.68 17.80 -12.54
C THR A 238 -21.80 16.89 -11.30
N PRO A 239 -22.95 16.24 -11.03
CA PRO A 239 -23.07 15.29 -9.93
C PRO A 239 -22.03 14.15 -10.03
N VAL A 240 -21.40 13.81 -8.90
CA VAL A 240 -20.28 12.85 -8.79
C VAL A 240 -20.57 11.48 -9.44
N GLU A 241 -21.83 11.03 -9.42
CA GLU A 241 -22.25 9.73 -9.96
C GLU A 241 -22.36 9.72 -11.49
N THR A 242 -22.25 10.88 -12.15
CA THR A 242 -22.42 11.02 -13.59
C THR A 242 -21.12 10.69 -14.33
N PRO A 243 -21.11 9.68 -15.22
CA PRO A 243 -19.95 9.41 -16.05
C PRO A 243 -19.73 10.53 -17.07
N ILE A 244 -18.48 10.99 -17.20
CA ILE A 244 -18.11 12.07 -18.13
C ILE A 244 -17.04 11.56 -19.09
N LEU A 245 -17.24 11.81 -20.38
CA LEU A 245 -16.25 11.56 -21.42
C LEU A 245 -15.53 12.87 -21.78
N LEU A 246 -14.23 12.95 -21.49
CA LEU A 246 -13.38 14.04 -22.00
C LEU A 246 -12.75 13.66 -23.34
N GLN A 247 -13.29 14.19 -24.43
CA GLN A 247 -12.77 13.95 -25.77
C GLN A 247 -11.71 15.00 -26.17
N GLY A 248 -10.59 14.54 -26.72
CA GLY A 248 -9.56 15.42 -27.28
C GLY A 248 -8.39 14.64 -27.86
N VAL A 249 -7.71 15.19 -28.86
CA VAL A 249 -6.52 14.57 -29.47
C VAL A 249 -5.34 14.49 -28.49
N THR A 250 -4.33 13.67 -28.79
CA THR A 250 -3.08 13.65 -28.01
C THR A 250 -2.42 15.03 -28.06
N GLY A 251 -1.86 15.48 -26.95
CA GLY A 251 -1.25 16.81 -26.85
C GLY A 251 -2.23 17.96 -26.55
N SER A 252 -3.55 17.75 -26.59
CA SER A 252 -4.55 18.79 -26.24
C SER A 252 -4.60 19.16 -24.75
N GLY A 253 -3.77 18.53 -23.91
CA GLY A 253 -3.70 18.81 -22.48
C GLY A 253 -4.77 18.13 -21.62
N LYS A 254 -5.40 17.04 -22.08
CA LYS A 254 -6.38 16.27 -21.26
C LYS A 254 -5.86 15.92 -19.85
N THR A 255 -4.59 15.52 -19.76
CA THR A 255 -3.96 15.21 -18.47
C THR A 255 -3.94 16.42 -17.52
N LEU A 256 -3.82 17.64 -18.03
CA LEU A 256 -3.90 18.84 -17.19
C LEU A 256 -5.31 19.03 -16.62
N VAL A 257 -6.34 18.83 -17.44
CA VAL A 257 -7.74 18.87 -17.01
C VAL A 257 -7.97 17.84 -15.90
N TYR A 258 -7.52 16.60 -16.09
CA TYR A 258 -7.65 15.55 -15.07
C TYR A 258 -6.98 15.94 -13.75
N LEU A 259 -5.74 16.41 -13.81
CA LEU A 259 -4.98 16.80 -12.61
C LEU A 259 -5.61 18.01 -11.89
N ASP A 260 -6.20 18.95 -12.62
CA ASP A 260 -6.88 20.12 -12.05
C ASP A 260 -8.22 19.75 -11.37
N VAL A 261 -9.04 18.92 -12.03
CA VAL A 261 -10.25 18.34 -11.42
C VAL A 261 -9.91 17.61 -10.12
N LEU A 262 -8.93 16.69 -10.18
CA LEU A 262 -8.53 15.92 -9.01
C LEU A 262 -7.95 16.81 -7.89
N ARG A 263 -7.21 17.87 -8.23
CA ARG A 263 -6.71 18.86 -7.26
C ARG A 263 -7.86 19.59 -6.57
N SER A 264 -8.88 20.02 -7.31
CA SER A 264 -10.06 20.67 -6.74
C SER A 264 -10.84 19.73 -5.82
N VAL A 265 -11.01 18.47 -6.22
CA VAL A 265 -11.63 17.41 -5.40
C VAL A 265 -10.85 17.22 -4.09
N VAL A 266 -9.53 17.09 -4.17
CA VAL A 266 -8.66 16.88 -3.00
C VAL A 266 -8.62 18.10 -2.09
N ALA A 267 -8.61 19.32 -2.64
CA ALA A 267 -8.67 20.57 -1.90
C ALA A 267 -9.98 20.71 -1.09
N SER A 268 -11.08 20.14 -1.57
CA SER A 268 -12.35 20.06 -0.82
C SER A 268 -12.35 18.98 0.28
N GLY A 269 -11.22 18.29 0.49
CA GLY A 269 -11.06 17.23 1.49
C GLY A 269 -11.46 15.84 1.01
N HIS A 270 -11.96 15.69 -0.20
CA HIS A 270 -12.33 14.40 -0.77
C HIS A 270 -11.11 13.64 -1.29
N GLY A 271 -11.29 12.35 -1.56
CA GLY A 271 -10.27 11.49 -2.15
C GLY A 271 -10.51 11.24 -3.63
N ALA A 272 -9.46 10.81 -4.32
CA ALA A 272 -9.49 10.56 -5.76
C ALA A 272 -8.68 9.32 -6.16
N ILE A 273 -9.06 8.72 -7.30
CA ILE A 273 -8.30 7.67 -7.97
C ILE A 273 -7.94 8.15 -9.37
N LEU A 274 -6.66 8.03 -9.73
CA LEU A 274 -6.18 8.21 -11.09
C LEU A 274 -5.66 6.87 -11.61
N LEU A 275 -6.43 6.23 -12.47
CA LEU A 275 -5.97 5.06 -13.20
C LEU A 275 -5.09 5.52 -14.37
N VAL A 276 -3.96 4.85 -14.55
CA VAL A 276 -3.06 5.06 -15.67
C VAL A 276 -2.72 3.72 -16.30
N PRO A 277 -2.46 3.64 -17.61
CA PRO A 277 -1.94 2.41 -18.21
C PRO A 277 -0.69 1.91 -17.48
N GLU A 278 -0.52 0.58 -17.36
CA GLU A 278 0.65 -0.02 -16.67
C GLU A 278 1.98 0.50 -17.24
N ILE A 279 2.05 0.66 -18.56
CA ILE A 279 3.22 1.21 -19.28
C ILE A 279 3.44 2.71 -19.04
N ALA A 280 2.40 3.44 -18.62
CA ALA A 280 2.43 4.88 -18.44
C ALA A 280 2.85 5.29 -17.01
N LEU A 281 2.97 4.33 -16.09
CA LEU A 281 3.44 4.58 -14.73
C LEU A 281 4.96 4.65 -14.65
N THR A 282 5.55 5.46 -15.52
CA THR A 282 6.97 5.75 -15.50
C THR A 282 7.31 6.66 -14.32
N PRO A 283 8.59 6.72 -13.87
CA PRO A 283 9.02 7.67 -12.85
C PRO A 283 8.66 9.12 -13.17
N GLN A 284 8.63 9.52 -14.46
CA GLN A 284 8.23 10.88 -14.85
C GLN A 284 6.75 11.15 -14.59
N THR A 285 5.86 10.20 -14.93
CA THR A 285 4.41 10.34 -14.65
C THR A 285 4.17 10.43 -13.16
N VAL A 286 4.82 9.56 -12.38
CA VAL A 286 4.73 9.58 -10.92
C VAL A 286 5.25 10.89 -10.34
N ALA A 287 6.42 11.38 -10.80
CA ALA A 287 6.98 12.66 -10.38
C ALA A 287 6.03 13.82 -10.69
N ARG A 288 5.36 13.81 -11.85
CA ARG A 288 4.39 14.84 -12.22
C ARG A 288 3.17 14.83 -11.30
N VAL A 289 2.61 13.65 -11.00
CA VAL A 289 1.47 13.54 -10.10
C VAL A 289 1.87 13.95 -8.67
N ARG A 290 3.05 13.56 -8.21
CA ARG A 290 3.61 14.04 -6.92
C ARG A 290 3.88 15.54 -6.90
N GLY A 291 4.31 16.13 -8.02
CA GLY A 291 4.46 17.58 -8.12
C GLY A 291 3.15 18.34 -7.89
N VAL A 292 2.00 17.72 -8.23
CA VAL A 292 0.67 18.33 -8.03
C VAL A 292 0.12 18.08 -6.62
N PHE A 293 0.28 16.88 -6.08
CA PHE A 293 -0.42 16.44 -4.85
C PHE A 293 0.51 16.22 -3.65
N GLY A 294 1.82 16.36 -3.83
CA GLY A 294 2.83 16.11 -2.80
C GLY A 294 2.75 14.71 -2.20
N ASP A 295 2.81 14.67 -0.86
CA ASP A 295 2.76 13.43 -0.08
C ASP A 295 1.33 12.85 0.08
N GLN A 296 0.31 13.50 -0.49
CA GLN A 296 -1.07 12.98 -0.45
C GLN A 296 -1.30 11.80 -1.41
N VAL A 297 -0.29 11.41 -2.21
CA VAL A 297 -0.39 10.36 -3.24
C VAL A 297 0.14 9.02 -2.73
N ALA A 298 -0.66 7.97 -2.92
CA ALA A 298 -0.22 6.59 -2.89
C ALA A 298 -0.13 6.03 -4.31
N VAL A 299 1.09 5.72 -4.74
CA VAL A 299 1.31 5.02 -6.01
C VAL A 299 1.19 3.53 -5.77
N LEU A 300 0.31 2.84 -6.49
CA LEU A 300 0.07 1.41 -6.38
C LEU A 300 0.44 0.74 -7.70
N HIS A 301 1.46 -0.12 -7.75
CA HIS A 301 1.83 -0.84 -8.98
C HIS A 301 2.60 -2.12 -8.73
N SER A 302 2.81 -2.94 -9.76
CA SER A 302 3.45 -4.26 -9.68
C SER A 302 4.92 -4.20 -9.23
N GLY A 303 5.60 -3.07 -9.41
CA GLY A 303 6.99 -2.87 -8.99
C GLY A 303 7.19 -2.69 -7.48
N LEU A 304 6.12 -2.51 -6.71
CA LEU A 304 6.16 -2.48 -5.25
C LEU A 304 6.16 -3.90 -4.67
N SER A 305 6.97 -4.11 -3.64
CA SER A 305 6.88 -5.28 -2.77
C SER A 305 5.52 -5.37 -2.07
N ASP A 306 5.15 -6.56 -1.59
CA ASP A 306 3.89 -6.76 -0.87
C ASP A 306 3.79 -5.91 0.39
N GLY A 307 4.92 -5.65 1.07
CA GLY A 307 5.00 -4.75 2.22
C GLY A 307 4.71 -3.29 1.86
N GLU A 308 5.37 -2.78 0.83
CA GLU A 308 5.18 -1.40 0.34
C GLU A 308 3.75 -1.18 -0.15
N ARG A 309 3.19 -2.15 -0.89
CA ARG A 309 1.79 -2.10 -1.33
C ARG A 309 0.81 -2.07 -0.15
N ALA A 310 1.08 -2.85 0.90
CA ALA A 310 0.25 -2.86 2.11
C ALA A 310 0.36 -1.54 2.88
N ASP A 311 1.54 -0.93 2.96
CA ASP A 311 1.73 0.36 3.62
C ASP A 311 1.01 1.48 2.86
N ALA A 312 1.16 1.54 1.53
CA ALA A 312 0.41 2.48 0.69
C ALA A 312 -1.11 2.29 0.81
N TRP A 313 -1.58 1.04 0.83
CA TRP A 313 -2.99 0.71 1.05
C TRP A 313 -3.48 1.18 2.42
N ARG A 314 -2.70 0.97 3.49
CA ARG A 314 -3.06 1.41 4.85
C ARG A 314 -3.12 2.93 4.97
N ALA A 315 -2.18 3.63 4.34
CA ALA A 315 -2.16 5.09 4.32
C ALA A 315 -3.43 5.66 3.66
N LEU A 316 -3.88 5.07 2.55
CA LEU A 316 -5.16 5.40 1.93
C LEU A 316 -6.34 5.06 2.84
N HIS A 317 -6.34 3.86 3.41
CA HIS A 317 -7.42 3.37 4.27
C HIS A 317 -7.59 4.24 5.53
N ARG A 318 -6.51 4.78 6.09
CA ARG A 318 -6.52 5.70 7.23
C ARG A 318 -6.76 7.16 6.84
N GLY A 319 -6.79 7.48 5.55
CA GLY A 319 -6.91 8.84 5.05
C GLY A 319 -5.64 9.70 5.21
N GLU A 320 -4.49 9.09 5.52
CA GLU A 320 -3.17 9.73 5.52
C GLU A 320 -2.78 10.18 4.09
N ARG A 321 -3.22 9.41 3.09
CA ARG A 321 -3.13 9.74 1.66
C ARG A 321 -4.54 9.81 1.07
N ARG A 322 -4.76 10.78 0.17
CA ARG A 322 -6.08 11.06 -0.43
C ARG A 322 -6.18 10.67 -1.90
N VAL A 323 -5.05 10.49 -2.56
CA VAL A 323 -5.00 10.18 -3.99
C VAL A 323 -4.35 8.81 -4.20
N ALA A 324 -5.04 7.90 -4.88
CA ALA A 324 -4.45 6.67 -5.36
C ALA A 324 -4.10 6.80 -6.85
N VAL A 325 -2.89 6.39 -7.23
CA VAL A 325 -2.44 6.40 -8.63
C VAL A 325 -1.93 5.02 -8.97
N GLY A 326 -2.36 4.45 -10.09
CA GLY A 326 -1.86 3.15 -10.49
C GLY A 326 -2.57 2.56 -11.69
N PRO A 327 -2.26 1.30 -12.05
CA PRO A 327 -2.95 0.61 -13.11
C PRO A 327 -4.33 0.17 -12.66
N ARG A 328 -4.97 -0.69 -13.46
CA ARG A 328 -6.33 -1.22 -13.23
C ARG A 328 -6.59 -1.67 -11.79
N SER A 329 -5.61 -2.29 -11.12
CA SER A 329 -5.75 -2.76 -9.74
C SER A 329 -5.90 -1.65 -8.69
N ALA A 330 -5.52 -0.40 -9.01
CA ALA A 330 -5.72 0.76 -8.14
C ALA A 330 -7.20 1.14 -7.99
N VAL A 331 -8.11 0.62 -8.81
CA VAL A 331 -9.56 0.81 -8.65
C VAL A 331 -10.06 0.27 -7.30
N PHE A 332 -9.35 -0.70 -6.70
CA PHE A 332 -9.67 -1.27 -5.40
C PHE A 332 -9.02 -0.51 -4.22
N ALA A 333 -8.40 0.63 -4.49
CA ALA A 333 -7.78 1.46 -3.46
C ALA A 333 -8.84 1.93 -2.43
N PRO A 334 -8.60 1.80 -1.12
CA PRO A 334 -9.54 2.16 -0.06
C PRO A 334 -9.48 3.67 0.22
N VAL A 335 -9.69 4.48 -0.82
CA VAL A 335 -9.64 5.94 -0.73
C VAL A 335 -10.80 6.46 0.11
N GLN A 336 -10.49 7.16 1.20
CA GLN A 336 -11.50 7.77 2.06
C GLN A 336 -12.18 8.95 1.37
N ARG A 337 -13.51 9.07 1.53
CA ARG A 337 -14.34 10.14 0.94
C ARG A 337 -14.12 10.28 -0.57
N LEU A 338 -14.07 9.15 -1.28
CA LEU A 338 -13.85 9.12 -2.73
C LEU A 338 -14.92 9.92 -3.48
N ALA A 339 -14.50 10.88 -4.30
CA ALA A 339 -15.41 11.72 -5.09
C ALA A 339 -14.99 11.86 -6.57
N ALA A 340 -13.89 11.23 -6.99
CA ALA A 340 -13.51 11.19 -8.39
C ALA A 340 -12.68 9.95 -8.73
N ILE A 341 -12.97 9.35 -9.89
CA ILE A 341 -12.15 8.32 -10.52
C ILE A 341 -11.90 8.77 -11.96
N VAL A 342 -10.62 8.97 -12.32
CA VAL A 342 -10.19 9.23 -13.69
C VAL A 342 -9.59 7.95 -14.27
N VAL A 343 -9.98 7.61 -15.51
CA VAL A 343 -9.55 6.41 -16.24
C VAL A 343 -8.74 6.78 -17.47
#